data_AF-A0AAV3RSN6-F1
#
_entry.id   AF-A0AAV3RSN6-F1
#
_cell.length_a   1.000
_cell.length_b   1.000
_cell.length_c   1.000
_cell.angle_alpha   90.00
_cell.angle_beta   90.00
_cell.angle_gamma   90.00
#
_symmetry.space_group_name_H-M   'P 1'
#
loop_
_entity.id
_entity.type
_entity.pdbx_description
1 polymer ?
#
loop_
_entity_poly.entity_id
_entity_poly.type
_entity_poly.pdbx_seq_one_letter_code
_entity_poly.pdbx_strand_id
1 'polypeptide(L)'
;MQGKDGYPIYRRRNDQKTVEVRNAHLNNQWVVPYNPYLLTRYNCHINVKICSGVQAVKYLYKYIYKGHDRVAVHIAHNDGNNIVDEIKTFQDARWVSSQEALWRIFEFNLNEIHPAVINLQLHLPNKQFITYWANQDLRKVIAWDHITKTMLTEYFTMCRNDPKAKAYLYREFPEHYVWNKKDRCWYERKQREVIGRVNGAHPAEGERYYLRLLLNHVRGPTSFEDLLTIDCVRSSTFKEAAQRRGLLESDKSISECLNEAITFSMPYALRRLFATILVHCEPTDVRKLWNSYFDALSEDFKRGNFKCRGGKLGESIQAKTLKSIKFFLESMGKKLTDYDLPQLSRQHKDKSNSDPREIQDEMAVEIPEDDTNAEKNLNPEQQKAFSAILDRVKSGNGGVFFVDGPGGTGKTYLYRAMLSHV
;
A
#
# COMPACT_ATOMS: atom_id res chain seq x y z
N MET A 1 27.32 18.13 -1.56
CA MET A 1 26.01 18.81 -1.45
C MET A 1 25.01 18.04 -2.31
N GLN A 2 23.86 17.68 -1.77
CA GLN A 2 22.73 17.11 -2.52
C GLN A 2 21.89 18.25 -3.09
N GLY A 3 21.42 18.10 -4.34
CA GLY A 3 20.45 19.02 -4.94
C GLY A 3 19.05 18.82 -4.36
N LYS A 4 18.15 19.77 -4.62
CA LYS A 4 16.73 19.69 -4.19
C LYS A 4 16.02 18.42 -4.70
N ASP A 5 16.49 17.87 -5.82
CA ASP A 5 15.94 16.64 -6.42
C ASP A 5 16.70 15.37 -5.99
N GLY A 6 17.58 15.48 -4.98
CA GLY A 6 18.35 14.37 -4.42
C GLY A 6 19.53 13.87 -5.28
N TYR A 7 19.67 14.36 -6.51
CA TYR A 7 20.87 14.15 -7.33
C TYR A 7 22.09 14.88 -6.75
N PRO A 8 23.31 14.32 -6.90
CA PRO A 8 24.53 14.97 -6.43
C PRO A 8 24.81 16.25 -7.22
N ILE A 9 25.08 17.35 -6.52
CA ILE A 9 25.55 18.59 -7.16
C ILE A 9 27.06 18.44 -7.45
N TYR A 10 27.42 18.53 -8.73
CA TYR A 10 28.82 18.49 -9.15
C TYR A 10 29.57 19.74 -8.70
N ARG A 11 30.77 19.57 -8.15
CA ARG A 11 31.70 20.68 -7.90
C ARG A 11 32.25 21.17 -9.24
N ARG A 12 31.78 22.33 -9.69
CA ARG A 12 32.22 23.00 -10.92
C ARG A 12 33.20 24.12 -10.58
N ARG A 13 34.50 23.85 -10.67
CA ARG A 13 35.56 24.86 -10.43
C ARG A 13 35.59 25.81 -11.63
N ASN A 14 35.67 27.12 -11.42
CA ASN A 14 35.88 28.08 -12.50
C ASN A 14 37.40 28.28 -12.69
N ASP A 15 37.93 28.00 -13.89
CA ASP A 15 39.34 28.25 -14.23
C ASP A 15 39.54 29.57 -14.98
N GLN A 16 38.49 30.40 -15.06
CA GLN A 16 38.43 31.69 -15.76
C GLN A 16 38.61 31.61 -17.28
N LYS A 17 38.68 30.41 -17.87
CA LYS A 17 38.75 30.24 -19.31
C LYS A 17 37.34 30.13 -19.90
N THR A 18 37.08 30.89 -20.96
CA THR A 18 35.84 30.84 -21.72
C THR A 18 36.13 30.51 -23.17
N VAL A 19 35.19 29.79 -23.80
CA VAL A 19 35.19 29.48 -25.22
C VAL A 19 33.80 29.83 -25.75
N GLU A 20 33.74 30.48 -26.91
CA GLU A 20 32.49 30.75 -27.58
C GLU A 20 32.05 29.54 -28.42
N VAL A 21 30.89 28.98 -28.09
CA VAL A 21 30.31 27.84 -28.80
C VAL A 21 28.86 28.17 -29.12
N ARG A 22 28.50 28.22 -30.40
CA ARG A 22 27.12 28.49 -30.86
C ARG A 22 26.53 29.79 -30.25
N ASN A 23 27.29 30.88 -30.30
CA ASN A 23 26.95 32.20 -29.76
C ASN A 23 26.71 32.22 -28.23
N ALA A 24 27.27 31.26 -27.50
CA ALA A 24 27.26 31.25 -26.04
C ALA A 24 28.69 31.18 -25.51
N HIS A 25 29.02 32.04 -24.53
CA HIS A 25 30.28 31.96 -23.81
C HIS A 25 30.20 30.86 -22.74
N LEU A 26 30.85 29.74 -23.02
CA LEU A 26 30.91 28.59 -22.12
C LEU A 26 32.24 28.61 -21.37
N ASN A 27 32.20 28.39 -20.06
CA ASN A 27 33.39 28.12 -19.25
C ASN A 27 33.46 26.63 -18.85
N ASN A 28 34.53 26.25 -18.17
CA ASN A 28 34.72 24.88 -17.68
C ASN A 28 33.63 24.39 -16.70
N GLN A 29 32.83 25.30 -16.12
CA GLN A 29 31.70 24.93 -15.28
C GLN A 29 30.54 24.32 -16.09
N TRP A 30 30.51 24.46 -17.41
CA TRP A 30 29.54 23.81 -18.28
C TRP A 30 29.94 22.38 -18.67
N VAL A 31 31.17 21.98 -18.38
CA VAL A 31 31.70 20.64 -18.65
C VAL A 31 31.43 19.73 -17.46
N VAL A 32 31.00 18.49 -17.73
CA VAL A 32 30.82 17.48 -16.69
C VAL A 32 32.19 17.17 -16.05
N PRO A 33 32.31 17.06 -14.72
CA PRO A 33 33.59 16.76 -14.09
C PRO A 33 34.21 15.48 -14.65
N TYR A 34 35.50 15.55 -14.93
CA TYR A 34 36.26 14.44 -15.50
C TYR A 34 37.55 14.22 -14.70
N ASN A 35 38.12 13.03 -14.84
CA ASN A 35 39.43 12.74 -14.32
C ASN A 35 40.48 12.94 -15.44
N PRO A 36 41.43 13.88 -15.31
CA PRO A 36 42.42 14.17 -16.35
C PRO A 36 43.28 12.96 -16.73
N TYR A 37 43.61 12.10 -15.75
CA TYR A 37 44.36 10.88 -16.01
C TYR A 37 43.56 9.90 -16.88
N LEU A 38 42.28 9.68 -16.55
CA LEU A 38 41.42 8.79 -17.33
C LEU A 38 41.14 9.36 -18.74
N LEU A 39 40.92 10.67 -18.83
CA LEU A 39 40.76 11.37 -20.12
C LEU A 39 41.98 11.16 -21.02
N THR A 40 43.17 11.35 -20.47
CA THR A 40 44.44 11.20 -21.22
C THR A 40 44.70 9.74 -21.56
N ARG A 41 44.47 8.81 -20.63
CA ARG A 41 44.74 7.37 -20.81
C ARG A 41 43.83 6.72 -21.85
N TYR A 42 42.55 7.11 -21.90
CA TYR A 42 41.55 6.46 -22.76
C TYR A 42 41.07 7.34 -23.91
N ASN A 43 41.62 8.55 -24.05
CA ASN A 43 41.26 9.54 -25.06
C ASN A 43 39.73 9.76 -25.18
N CYS A 44 39.03 9.74 -24.05
CA CYS A 44 37.57 9.88 -24.00
C CYS A 44 37.11 10.59 -22.73
N HIS A 45 35.95 11.24 -22.79
CA HIS A 45 35.41 11.98 -21.65
C HIS A 45 34.77 11.04 -20.62
N ILE A 46 35.51 10.76 -19.54
CA ILE A 46 35.07 9.86 -18.47
C ILE A 46 34.59 10.69 -17.27
N ASN A 47 33.28 10.64 -17.04
CA ASN A 47 32.64 11.24 -15.87
C ASN A 47 32.89 10.39 -14.61
N VAL A 48 33.57 10.95 -13.62
CA VAL A 48 33.83 10.26 -12.34
C VAL A 48 32.96 10.86 -11.24
N LYS A 49 32.12 10.01 -10.63
CA LYS A 49 31.23 10.40 -9.53
C LYS A 49 31.64 9.71 -8.24
N ILE A 50 31.86 10.49 -7.19
CA ILE A 50 31.99 9.97 -5.82
C ILE A 50 30.58 9.98 -5.20
N CYS A 51 30.07 8.78 -4.94
CA CYS A 51 28.69 8.57 -4.48
C CYS A 51 28.69 8.30 -2.97
N SER A 52 28.13 9.23 -2.18
CA SER A 52 28.13 9.13 -0.70
C SER A 52 26.72 9.09 -0.08
N GLY A 53 25.67 8.76 -0.84
CA GLY A 53 24.29 8.76 -0.34
C GLY A 53 23.40 7.63 -0.90
N VAL A 54 22.34 7.27 -0.18
CA VAL A 54 21.45 6.13 -0.47
C VAL A 54 20.80 6.21 -1.86
N GLN A 55 20.48 7.41 -2.35
CA GLN A 55 19.95 7.59 -3.70
C GLN A 55 20.98 7.29 -4.80
N ALA A 56 22.27 7.50 -4.54
CA ALA A 56 23.33 7.13 -5.48
C ALA A 56 23.56 5.62 -5.52
N VAL A 57 23.33 4.92 -4.41
CA VAL A 57 23.27 3.44 -4.36
C VAL A 57 22.11 2.93 -5.20
N LYS A 58 20.90 3.51 -5.06
CA LYS A 58 19.77 3.23 -5.96
C LYS A 58 20.11 3.50 -7.42
N TYR A 59 20.84 4.58 -7.71
CA TYR A 59 21.28 4.91 -9.07
C TYR A 59 22.24 3.87 -9.63
N LEU A 60 23.23 3.40 -8.86
CA LEU A 60 24.14 2.33 -9.30
C LEU A 60 23.38 1.03 -9.60
N TYR A 61 22.53 0.60 -8.66
CA TYR A 61 21.70 -0.58 -8.84
C TYR A 61 20.72 -0.44 -10.01
N LYS A 62 20.22 0.77 -10.29
CA LYS A 62 19.38 1.01 -11.47
C LYS A 62 20.08 0.59 -12.76
N TYR A 63 21.38 0.84 -12.93
CA TYR A 63 22.10 0.44 -14.15
C TYR A 63 22.45 -1.06 -14.17
N ILE A 64 22.72 -1.64 -13.00
CA ILE A 64 22.94 -3.10 -12.87
C ILE A 64 21.65 -3.88 -13.17
N TYR A 65 20.49 -3.34 -12.75
CA TYR A 65 19.17 -3.99 -12.89
C TYR A 65 18.30 -3.43 -14.01
N LYS A 66 18.79 -2.49 -14.83
CA LYS A 66 18.02 -1.89 -15.94
C LYS A 66 17.58 -2.92 -16.99
N GLY A 67 18.13 -4.13 -16.92
CA GLY A 67 18.01 -5.13 -17.96
C GLY A 67 18.94 -4.80 -19.11
N HIS A 68 18.93 -5.68 -20.10
CA HIS A 68 19.76 -5.51 -21.30
C HIS A 68 19.02 -4.63 -22.29
N ASP A 69 19.76 -3.85 -23.07
CA ASP A 69 19.18 -3.17 -24.22
C ASP A 69 18.58 -4.21 -25.16
N ARG A 70 17.35 -3.97 -25.61
CA ARG A 70 16.64 -4.85 -26.56
C ARG A 70 16.32 -4.08 -27.83
N VAL A 71 16.33 -4.80 -28.94
CA VAL A 71 16.02 -4.31 -30.27
C VAL A 71 14.88 -5.15 -30.80
N ALA A 72 13.79 -4.48 -31.17
CA ALA A 72 12.73 -5.10 -31.96
C ALA A 72 13.21 -5.20 -33.41
N VAL A 73 13.44 -6.43 -33.87
CA VAL A 73 13.86 -6.74 -35.22
C VAL A 73 12.65 -7.21 -36.02
N HIS A 74 12.42 -6.58 -37.16
CA HIS A 74 11.46 -7.06 -38.14
C HIS A 74 12.17 -7.98 -39.13
N ILE A 75 11.77 -9.26 -39.19
CA ILE A 75 12.32 -10.25 -40.11
C ILE A 75 11.35 -10.39 -41.28
N ALA A 76 11.70 -9.81 -42.42
CA ALA A 76 10.95 -9.99 -43.65
C ALA A 76 11.39 -11.30 -44.33
N HIS A 77 10.48 -12.28 -44.39
CA HIS A 77 10.68 -13.47 -45.22
C HIS A 77 10.21 -13.16 -46.64
N ASN A 78 11.08 -13.39 -47.62
CA ASN A 78 10.80 -13.15 -49.05
C ASN A 78 10.31 -14.43 -49.76
N ASP A 79 9.69 -15.34 -49.00
CA ASP A 79 9.20 -16.61 -49.51
C ASP A 79 7.72 -16.43 -49.86
N GLY A 80 7.36 -16.63 -51.13
CA GLY A 80 6.04 -16.34 -51.73
C GLY A 80 4.84 -17.12 -51.19
N ASN A 81 4.91 -17.69 -49.99
CA ASN A 81 3.78 -18.29 -49.28
C ASN A 81 3.31 -17.36 -48.17
N ASN A 82 2.13 -16.76 -48.38
CA ASN A 82 1.44 -15.84 -47.48
C ASN A 82 0.92 -16.52 -46.20
N ILE A 83 1.79 -17.09 -45.37
CA ILE A 83 1.46 -17.41 -43.98
C ILE A 83 2.11 -16.33 -43.12
N VAL A 84 1.33 -15.31 -42.76
CA VAL A 84 1.78 -14.22 -41.89
C VAL A 84 1.78 -14.74 -40.45
N ASP A 85 2.96 -15.10 -39.95
CA ASP A 85 3.19 -15.44 -38.55
C ASP A 85 3.77 -14.21 -37.84
N GLU A 86 2.90 -13.42 -37.18
CA GLU A 86 3.28 -12.18 -36.49
C GLU A 86 4.39 -12.41 -35.45
N ILE A 87 4.44 -13.58 -34.81
CA ILE A 87 5.43 -13.94 -33.78
C ILE A 87 6.81 -14.15 -34.40
N LYS A 88 6.89 -14.68 -35.63
CA LYS A 88 8.16 -14.82 -36.35
C LYS A 88 8.60 -13.51 -37.01
N THR A 89 7.64 -12.70 -37.42
CA THR A 89 7.86 -11.43 -38.12
C THR A 89 8.50 -10.37 -37.23
N PHE A 90 8.17 -10.34 -35.94
CA PHE A 90 8.75 -9.39 -34.98
C PHE A 90 9.45 -10.11 -33.83
N GLN A 91 10.78 -9.98 -33.77
CA GLN A 91 11.58 -10.57 -32.70
C GLN A 91 12.14 -9.49 -31.78
N ASP A 92 11.87 -9.60 -30.49
CA ASP A 92 12.48 -8.76 -29.47
C ASP A 92 13.81 -9.38 -29.00
N ALA A 93 14.91 -8.98 -29.64
CA ALA A 93 16.23 -9.54 -29.41
C ALA A 93 17.04 -8.69 -28.42
N ARG A 94 17.89 -9.34 -27.63
CA ARG A 94 18.85 -8.65 -26.78
C ARG A 94 20.00 -8.10 -27.63
N TRP A 95 20.27 -6.81 -27.52
CA TRP A 95 21.50 -6.21 -28.05
C TRP A 95 22.69 -6.61 -27.19
N VAL A 96 23.75 -7.10 -27.84
CA VAL A 96 25.02 -7.42 -27.21
C VAL A 96 26.09 -6.66 -27.98
N SER A 97 26.79 -5.73 -27.33
CA SER A 97 27.87 -4.98 -27.98
C SER A 97 29.05 -5.91 -28.31
N SER A 98 29.91 -5.51 -29.25
CA SER A 98 31.10 -6.28 -29.61
C SER A 98 32.00 -6.57 -28.39
N GLN A 99 32.11 -5.62 -27.46
CA GLN A 99 32.89 -5.80 -26.23
C GLN A 99 32.26 -6.84 -25.30
N GLU A 100 30.93 -6.77 -25.10
CA GLU A 100 30.22 -7.75 -24.27
C GLU A 100 30.26 -9.15 -24.90
N ALA A 101 30.13 -9.24 -26.23
CA ALA A 101 30.22 -10.50 -26.96
C ALA A 101 31.59 -11.16 -26.76
N LEU A 102 32.68 -10.40 -26.91
CA LEU A 102 34.04 -10.90 -26.63
C LEU A 102 34.17 -11.36 -25.16
N TRP A 103 33.68 -10.56 -24.21
CA TRP A 103 33.70 -10.90 -22.79
C TRP A 103 32.99 -12.23 -22.49
N ARG A 104 31.86 -12.47 -23.16
CA ARG A 104 31.07 -13.71 -23.07
C ARG A 104 31.78 -14.89 -23.74
N ILE A 105 32.35 -14.71 -24.93
CA ILE A 105 33.07 -15.75 -25.67
C ILE A 105 34.27 -16.24 -24.85
N PHE A 106 34.97 -15.33 -24.16
CA PHE A 106 36.09 -15.68 -23.28
C PHE A 106 35.66 -16.11 -21.86
N GLU A 107 34.36 -16.24 -21.60
CA GLU A 107 33.80 -16.65 -20.30
C GLU A 107 34.27 -15.80 -19.10
N PHE A 108 34.58 -14.52 -19.33
CA PHE A 108 34.94 -13.62 -18.25
C PHE A 108 33.70 -13.28 -17.41
N ASN A 109 33.87 -13.24 -16.09
CA ASN A 109 32.80 -12.84 -15.18
C ASN A 109 32.36 -11.39 -15.49
N LEU A 110 31.10 -11.23 -15.89
CA LEU A 110 30.49 -9.91 -16.16
C LEU A 110 30.17 -9.16 -14.87
N ASN A 111 29.80 -9.90 -13.83
CA ASN A 111 29.55 -9.41 -12.50
C ASN A 111 29.81 -10.51 -11.47
N GLU A 112 30.18 -10.10 -10.27
CA GLU A 112 30.25 -10.97 -9.12
C GLU A 112 29.32 -10.42 -8.05
N ILE A 113 28.51 -11.30 -7.45
CA ILE A 113 27.60 -10.97 -6.36
C ILE A 113 28.11 -11.73 -5.14
N HIS A 114 28.48 -10.99 -4.09
CA HIS A 114 28.89 -11.56 -2.82
C HIS A 114 27.97 -11.07 -1.69
N PRO A 115 27.34 -11.98 -0.91
CA PRO A 115 27.36 -13.44 -1.08
C PRO A 115 26.56 -13.89 -2.31
N ALA A 116 26.84 -15.10 -2.82
CA ALA A 116 26.09 -15.61 -3.97
C ALA A 116 24.62 -15.86 -3.58
N VAL A 117 23.70 -15.66 -4.53
CA VAL A 117 22.25 -15.87 -4.30
C VAL A 117 21.78 -17.05 -5.14
N ILE A 118 21.18 -18.05 -4.50
CA ILE A 118 20.54 -19.18 -5.19
C ILE A 118 19.02 -19.00 -5.18
N ASN A 119 18.42 -19.25 -6.34
CA ASN A 119 16.97 -19.22 -6.47
C ASN A 119 16.37 -20.59 -6.15
N LEU A 120 15.53 -20.64 -5.12
CA LEU A 120 14.89 -21.84 -4.61
C LEU A 120 13.55 -22.09 -5.29
N GLN A 121 13.34 -23.33 -5.71
CA GLN A 121 12.15 -23.74 -6.44
C GLN A 121 10.90 -23.65 -5.56
N LEU A 122 9.80 -23.18 -6.14
CA LEU A 122 8.50 -23.09 -5.48
C LEU A 122 7.46 -23.65 -6.45
N HIS A 123 6.79 -24.71 -6.04
CA HIS A 123 5.71 -25.31 -6.78
C HIS A 123 4.75 -26.02 -5.83
N LEU A 124 3.50 -26.18 -6.28
CA LEU A 124 2.51 -26.99 -5.58
C LEU A 124 2.83 -28.48 -5.74
N PRO A 125 2.21 -29.36 -4.93
CA PRO A 125 2.30 -30.81 -5.12
C PRO A 125 1.98 -31.19 -6.57
N ASN A 126 2.87 -31.97 -7.19
CA ASN A 126 2.76 -32.44 -8.58
C ASN A 126 2.69 -31.34 -9.66
N LYS A 127 3.09 -30.10 -9.35
CA LYS A 127 3.19 -28.98 -10.31
C LYS A 127 4.62 -28.49 -10.54
N GLN A 128 5.60 -29.37 -10.35
CA GLN A 128 7.01 -29.09 -10.63
C GLN A 128 7.25 -28.85 -12.13
N PHE A 129 8.21 -27.99 -12.44
CA PHE A 129 8.65 -27.75 -13.80
C PHE A 129 9.52 -28.92 -14.30
N ILE A 130 9.22 -29.41 -15.50
CA ILE A 130 9.93 -30.53 -16.14
C ILE A 130 10.41 -30.07 -17.51
N THR A 131 11.65 -30.38 -17.84
CA THR A 131 12.22 -30.16 -19.17
C THR A 131 12.38 -31.49 -19.88
N TYR A 132 11.90 -31.57 -21.12
CA TYR A 132 11.98 -32.75 -21.97
C TYR A 132 12.19 -32.32 -23.42
N TRP A 133 12.67 -33.22 -24.26
CA TRP A 133 12.88 -32.97 -25.69
C TRP A 133 11.59 -33.21 -26.48
N ALA A 134 11.36 -32.48 -27.56
CA ALA A 134 10.12 -32.55 -28.34
C ALA A 134 9.78 -33.96 -28.86
N ASN A 135 10.79 -34.80 -29.08
CA ASN A 135 10.65 -36.18 -29.57
C ASN A 135 10.61 -37.24 -28.45
N GLN A 136 10.60 -36.84 -27.17
CA GLN A 136 10.53 -37.79 -26.05
C GLN A 136 9.09 -38.22 -25.73
N ASP A 137 8.95 -39.51 -25.38
CA ASP A 137 7.69 -40.04 -24.87
C ASP A 137 7.43 -39.52 -23.45
N LEU A 138 6.36 -38.73 -23.30
CA LEU A 138 5.94 -38.15 -22.03
C LEU A 138 5.66 -39.21 -20.95
N ARG A 139 5.20 -40.41 -21.32
CA ARG A 139 4.93 -41.48 -20.35
C ARG A 139 6.22 -41.98 -19.70
N LYS A 140 7.28 -42.12 -20.51
CA LYS A 140 8.61 -42.50 -20.02
C LYS A 140 9.23 -41.40 -19.19
N VAL A 141 9.05 -40.13 -19.60
CA VAL A 141 9.51 -38.97 -18.83
C VAL A 141 8.86 -38.99 -17.45
N ILE A 142 7.53 -39.02 -17.35
CA ILE A 142 6.81 -38.99 -16.05
C ILE A 142 7.21 -40.16 -15.12
N ALA A 143 7.58 -41.32 -15.68
CA ALA A 143 8.01 -42.48 -14.91
C ALA A 143 9.43 -42.34 -14.29
N TRP A 144 10.19 -41.31 -14.63
CA TRP A 144 11.52 -41.11 -14.08
C TRP A 144 11.50 -40.65 -12.62
N ASP A 145 12.12 -41.45 -11.74
CA ASP A 145 12.23 -41.15 -10.31
C ASP A 145 12.85 -39.76 -10.03
N HIS A 146 13.85 -39.38 -10.81
CA HIS A 146 14.57 -38.13 -10.61
C HIS A 146 13.71 -36.88 -10.88
N ILE A 147 12.57 -36.98 -11.59
CA ILE A 147 11.72 -35.82 -11.89
C ILE A 147 11.02 -35.28 -10.64
N THR A 148 10.69 -36.16 -9.69
CA THR A 148 10.04 -35.78 -8.45
C THR A 148 11.00 -35.06 -7.49
N LYS A 149 12.32 -35.25 -7.68
CA LYS A 149 13.38 -34.68 -6.84
C LYS A 149 13.69 -33.23 -7.20
N THR A 150 13.02 -32.31 -6.54
CA THR A 150 13.25 -30.86 -6.64
C THR A 150 14.03 -30.36 -5.43
N MET A 151 14.54 -29.13 -5.49
CA MET A 151 15.15 -28.49 -4.32
C MET A 151 14.20 -28.47 -3.11
N LEU A 152 12.88 -28.33 -3.35
CA LEU A 152 11.86 -28.24 -2.32
C LEU A 152 11.50 -29.61 -1.73
N THR A 153 11.29 -30.63 -2.57
CA THR A 153 10.97 -31.98 -2.10
C THR A 153 12.16 -32.60 -1.36
N GLU A 154 13.38 -32.37 -1.84
CA GLU A 154 14.58 -32.85 -1.16
C GLU A 154 14.88 -32.08 0.12
N TYR A 155 14.45 -30.82 0.24
CA TYR A 155 14.46 -30.12 1.52
C TYR A 155 13.57 -30.85 2.54
N PHE A 156 12.37 -31.27 2.15
CA PHE A 156 11.50 -32.07 3.03
C PHE A 156 12.12 -33.43 3.38
N THR A 157 12.76 -34.10 2.42
CA THR A 157 13.50 -35.34 2.64
C THR A 157 14.64 -35.13 3.65
N MET A 158 15.39 -34.04 3.54
CA MET A 158 16.44 -33.69 4.50
C MET A 158 15.87 -33.41 5.88
N CYS A 159 14.79 -32.63 5.99
CA CYS A 159 14.13 -32.38 7.28
C CYS A 159 13.57 -33.66 7.91
N ARG A 160 13.21 -34.67 7.11
CA ARG A 160 12.78 -35.98 7.62
C ARG A 160 13.94 -36.78 8.22
N ASN A 161 15.09 -36.77 7.56
CA ASN A 161 16.21 -37.68 7.86
C ASN A 161 17.27 -37.07 8.78
N ASP A 162 17.43 -35.74 8.77
CA ASP A 162 18.47 -35.03 9.52
C ASP A 162 17.83 -34.05 10.54
N PRO A 163 18.02 -34.26 11.85
CA PRO A 163 17.58 -33.32 12.88
C PRO A 163 18.15 -31.91 12.71
N LYS A 164 19.36 -31.75 12.14
CA LYS A 164 19.96 -30.43 11.90
C LYS A 164 19.17 -29.67 10.82
N ALA A 165 18.73 -30.36 9.77
CA ALA A 165 17.95 -29.75 8.69
C ALA A 165 16.62 -29.19 9.19
N LYS A 166 16.05 -29.73 10.27
CA LYS A 166 14.82 -29.20 10.89
C LYS A 166 15.00 -27.82 11.52
N ALA A 167 16.24 -27.45 11.85
CA ALA A 167 16.53 -26.17 12.47
C ALA A 167 16.37 -24.99 11.50
N TYR A 168 16.35 -25.22 10.18
CA TYR A 168 16.45 -24.15 9.17
C TYR A 168 15.16 -23.96 8.39
N LEU A 169 14.85 -22.70 8.06
CA LEU A 169 13.81 -22.35 7.09
C LEU A 169 14.28 -22.68 5.67
N TYR A 170 13.33 -22.86 4.74
CA TYR A 170 13.67 -23.16 3.36
C TYR A 170 14.58 -22.09 2.72
N ARG A 171 14.33 -20.80 3.01
CA ARG A 171 15.17 -19.68 2.54
C ARG A 171 16.59 -19.69 3.11
N GLU A 172 16.77 -20.21 4.32
CA GLU A 172 18.05 -20.27 5.05
C GLU A 172 18.83 -21.54 4.67
N PHE A 173 18.15 -22.52 4.07
CA PHE A 173 18.74 -23.82 3.77
C PHE A 173 20.04 -23.75 2.94
N PRO A 174 20.15 -22.88 1.91
CA PRO A 174 21.39 -22.74 1.15
C PRO A 174 22.59 -22.20 1.92
N GLU A 175 22.38 -21.55 3.06
CA GLU A 175 23.45 -21.08 3.95
C GLU A 175 24.17 -22.26 4.62
N HIS A 176 23.47 -23.39 4.77
CA HIS A 176 23.97 -24.59 5.46
C HIS A 176 24.13 -25.80 4.54
N TYR A 177 23.45 -25.83 3.39
CA TYR A 177 23.48 -26.95 2.46
C TYR A 177 23.73 -26.50 1.01
N VAL A 178 24.31 -27.39 0.21
CA VAL A 178 24.62 -27.19 -1.21
C VAL A 178 23.80 -28.17 -2.04
N TRP A 179 23.09 -27.65 -3.03
CA TRP A 179 22.34 -28.47 -3.99
C TRP A 179 23.28 -29.07 -5.04
N ASN A 180 23.32 -30.40 -5.12
CA ASN A 180 23.99 -31.11 -6.20
C ASN A 180 22.99 -31.39 -7.33
N LYS A 181 23.22 -30.79 -8.49
CA LYS A 181 22.34 -30.94 -9.66
C LYS A 181 22.38 -32.33 -10.30
N LYS A 182 23.52 -33.04 -10.20
CA LYS A 182 23.69 -34.38 -10.79
C LYS A 182 22.94 -35.41 -9.97
N ASP A 183 23.15 -35.38 -8.66
CA ASP A 183 22.57 -36.36 -7.73
C ASP A 183 21.15 -35.96 -7.27
N ARG A 184 20.77 -34.70 -7.52
CA ARG A 184 19.51 -34.08 -7.10
C ARG A 184 19.26 -34.26 -5.61
N CYS A 185 20.25 -33.88 -4.80
CA CYS A 185 20.19 -33.94 -3.34
C CYS A 185 20.97 -32.77 -2.71
N TRP A 186 20.80 -32.61 -1.40
CA TRP A 186 21.47 -31.58 -0.61
C TRP A 186 22.62 -32.18 0.22
N TYR A 187 23.78 -31.52 0.19
CA TYR A 187 24.93 -31.87 1.02
C TYR A 187 25.24 -30.76 2.01
N GLU A 188 25.75 -31.09 3.19
CA GLU A 188 26.21 -30.09 4.16
C GLU A 188 27.29 -29.20 3.54
N ARG A 189 27.13 -27.89 3.68
CA ARG A 189 28.01 -26.89 3.12
C ARG A 189 29.28 -26.81 3.97
N LYS A 190 30.43 -26.84 3.31
CA LYS A 190 31.74 -26.70 3.96
C LYS A 190 32.38 -25.33 3.77
N GLN A 191 32.01 -24.59 2.73
CA GLN A 191 32.66 -23.34 2.32
C GLN A 191 31.68 -22.37 1.63
N ARG A 192 32.04 -21.08 1.63
CA ARG A 192 31.37 -19.93 1.00
C ARG A 192 29.96 -19.63 1.53
N GLU A 193 29.66 -18.35 1.78
CA GLU A 193 28.32 -17.92 2.14
C GLU A 193 27.43 -17.78 0.90
N VAL A 194 26.19 -18.28 1.01
CA VAL A 194 25.18 -18.24 -0.05
C VAL A 194 23.83 -17.95 0.57
N ILE A 195 23.09 -17.01 0.00
CA ILE A 195 21.74 -16.66 0.43
C ILE A 195 20.73 -17.39 -0.44
N GLY A 196 19.74 -18.04 0.18
CA GLY A 196 18.60 -18.61 -0.52
C GLY A 196 17.52 -17.56 -0.77
N ARG A 197 16.99 -17.54 -2.00
CA ARG A 197 15.82 -16.73 -2.35
C ARG A 197 14.73 -17.64 -2.90
N VAL A 198 13.64 -17.78 -2.16
CA VAL A 198 12.45 -18.49 -2.66
C VAL A 198 11.84 -17.71 -3.81
N ASN A 199 11.57 -18.42 -4.91
CA ASN A 199 10.90 -17.89 -6.09
C ASN A 199 9.70 -17.02 -5.70
N GLY A 200 9.55 -15.89 -6.39
CA GLY A 200 8.41 -15.00 -6.20
C GLY A 200 7.10 -15.74 -6.51
N ALA A 201 6.06 -15.38 -5.76
CA ALA A 201 4.68 -15.72 -6.05
C ALA A 201 3.84 -14.48 -5.79
N HIS A 202 3.04 -14.07 -6.76
CA HIS A 202 2.09 -12.97 -6.63
C HIS A 202 0.86 -13.44 -5.82
N PRO A 203 0.22 -12.60 -4.99
CA PRO A 203 -0.99 -13.00 -4.24
C PRO A 203 -2.10 -13.60 -5.12
N ALA A 204 -2.24 -13.15 -6.37
CA ALA A 204 -3.19 -13.71 -7.35
C ALA A 204 -2.89 -15.16 -7.78
N GLU A 205 -1.68 -15.69 -7.54
CA GLU A 205 -1.33 -17.10 -7.77
C GLU A 205 -1.94 -18.04 -6.71
N GLY A 206 -2.64 -17.51 -5.70
CA GLY A 206 -3.42 -18.27 -4.72
C GLY A 206 -2.55 -19.21 -3.88
N GLU A 207 -2.83 -20.51 -3.93
CA GLU A 207 -2.17 -21.53 -3.09
C GLU A 207 -0.64 -21.51 -3.18
N ARG A 208 -0.06 -21.13 -4.33
CA ARG A 208 1.39 -21.01 -4.48
C ARG A 208 1.97 -19.85 -3.65
N TYR A 209 1.24 -18.74 -3.52
CA TYR A 209 1.61 -17.63 -2.66
C TYR A 209 1.57 -18.04 -1.18
N TYR A 210 0.51 -18.72 -0.75
CA TYR A 210 0.39 -19.17 0.64
C TYR A 210 1.42 -20.25 0.99
N LEU A 211 1.75 -21.14 0.07
CA LEU A 211 2.86 -22.09 0.23
C LEU A 211 4.19 -21.35 0.45
N ARG A 212 4.47 -20.31 -0.35
CA ARG A 212 5.67 -19.46 -0.16
C ARG A 212 5.67 -18.82 1.22
N LEU A 213 4.53 -18.32 1.66
CA LEU A 213 4.39 -17.70 2.99
C LEU A 213 4.73 -18.72 4.08
N LEU A 214 4.17 -19.93 4.01
CA LEU A 214 4.46 -21.01 4.96
C LEU A 214 5.94 -21.40 4.96
N LEU A 215 6.57 -21.60 3.80
CA LEU A 215 7.99 -21.96 3.68
C LEU A 215 8.95 -20.90 4.24
N ASN A 216 8.51 -19.65 4.38
CA ASN A 216 9.29 -18.59 5.01
C ASN A 216 9.12 -18.53 6.54
N HIS A 217 8.18 -19.27 7.13
CA HIS A 217 7.86 -19.18 8.57
C HIS A 217 7.88 -20.53 9.28
N VAL A 218 7.71 -21.65 8.57
CA VAL A 218 7.72 -23.00 9.14
C VAL A 218 9.11 -23.61 9.00
N ARG A 219 9.74 -23.93 10.13
CA ARG A 219 11.03 -24.63 10.20
C ARG A 219 10.83 -26.13 10.13
N GLY A 220 11.70 -26.80 9.39
CA GLY A 220 11.77 -28.25 9.35
C GLY A 220 10.54 -29.04 8.85
N PRO A 221 9.71 -28.53 7.91
CA PRO A 221 8.60 -29.31 7.38
C PRO A 221 9.11 -30.59 6.70
N THR A 222 8.46 -31.71 6.97
CA THR A 222 8.83 -33.03 6.45
C THR A 222 8.03 -33.44 5.20
N SER A 223 6.99 -32.69 4.85
CA SER A 223 6.23 -32.84 3.60
C SER A 223 5.32 -31.62 3.34
N PHE A 224 4.60 -31.62 2.21
CA PHE A 224 3.56 -30.62 1.95
C PHE A 224 2.39 -30.74 2.94
N GLU A 225 2.05 -31.95 3.36
CA GLU A 225 1.00 -32.22 4.35
C GLU A 225 1.39 -31.71 5.74
N ASP A 226 2.67 -31.78 6.08
CA ASP A 226 3.20 -31.24 7.33
C ASP A 226 3.02 -29.70 7.40
N LEU A 227 3.23 -29.02 6.27
CA LEU A 227 2.96 -27.57 6.16
C LEU A 227 1.47 -27.21 6.38
N LEU A 228 0.56 -28.13 6.07
CA LEU A 228 -0.89 -27.96 6.29
C LEU A 228 -1.31 -28.29 7.72
N THR A 229 -0.44 -28.95 8.51
CA THR A 229 -0.77 -29.44 9.85
C THR A 229 -0.32 -28.45 10.91
N ILE A 230 -1.25 -28.11 11.81
CA ILE A 230 -1.05 -27.14 12.91
C ILE A 230 -1.73 -27.73 14.15
N ASP A 231 -0.98 -27.87 15.25
CA ASP A 231 -1.48 -28.47 16.49
C ASP A 231 -2.18 -29.83 16.28
N CYS A 232 -1.57 -30.68 15.44
CA CYS A 232 -2.11 -31.99 15.02
C CYS A 232 -3.42 -31.94 14.21
N VAL A 233 -3.89 -30.76 13.79
CA VAL A 233 -5.06 -30.60 12.92
C VAL A 233 -4.61 -30.23 11.51
N ARG A 234 -5.05 -31.02 10.53
CA ARG A 234 -4.75 -30.79 9.11
C ARG A 234 -5.73 -29.79 8.50
N SER A 235 -5.19 -28.73 7.91
CA SER A 235 -5.95 -27.75 7.12
C SER A 235 -6.20 -28.26 5.70
N SER A 236 -7.28 -27.79 5.06
CA SER A 236 -7.65 -28.17 3.70
C SER A 236 -6.78 -27.52 2.61
N THR A 237 -6.29 -26.30 2.89
CA THR A 237 -5.53 -25.46 1.94
C THR A 237 -4.35 -24.79 2.62
N PHE A 238 -3.34 -24.38 1.83
CA PHE A 238 -2.20 -23.61 2.33
C PHE A 238 -2.66 -22.23 2.83
N LYS A 239 -3.71 -21.65 2.23
CA LYS A 239 -4.35 -20.43 2.73
C LYS A 239 -4.84 -20.60 4.16
N GLU A 240 -5.66 -21.62 4.41
CA GLU A 240 -6.22 -21.89 5.74
C GLU A 240 -5.10 -22.15 6.76
N ALA A 241 -4.08 -22.93 6.39
CA ALA A 241 -2.93 -23.16 7.26
C ALA A 241 -2.19 -21.86 7.60
N ALA A 242 -1.98 -20.97 6.63
CA ALA A 242 -1.38 -19.67 6.86
C ALA A 242 -2.25 -18.77 7.77
N GLN A 243 -3.58 -18.79 7.61
CA GLN A 243 -4.51 -18.07 8.48
C GLN A 243 -4.45 -18.57 9.92
N ARG A 244 -4.51 -19.91 10.11
CA ARG A 244 -4.43 -20.53 11.45
C ARG A 244 -3.10 -20.28 12.15
N ARG A 245 -2.00 -20.12 11.40
CA ARG A 245 -0.69 -19.71 11.94
C ARG A 245 -0.57 -18.21 12.21
N GLY A 246 -1.62 -17.42 11.96
CA GLY A 246 -1.60 -15.97 12.13
C GLY A 246 -0.67 -15.24 11.14
N LEU A 247 -0.34 -15.88 10.00
CA LEU A 247 0.54 -15.29 8.97
C LEU A 247 -0.23 -14.39 8.00
N LEU A 248 -1.55 -14.39 8.08
CA LEU A 248 -2.44 -13.53 7.31
C LEU A 248 -3.19 -12.63 8.27
N GLU A 249 -3.37 -11.37 7.87
CA GLU A 249 -4.24 -10.46 8.61
C GLU A 249 -5.64 -11.07 8.70
N SER A 250 -6.19 -11.03 9.91
CA SER A 250 -7.55 -11.50 10.18
C SER A 250 -8.33 -10.35 10.80
N ASP A 251 -9.61 -10.27 10.45
CA ASP A 251 -10.54 -9.28 11.02
C ASP A 251 -10.77 -9.50 12.53
N LYS A 252 -10.10 -10.48 13.16
CA LYS A 252 -10.18 -10.73 14.60
C LYS A 252 -9.67 -9.53 15.40
N SER A 253 -8.51 -8.97 15.04
CA SER A 253 -7.96 -7.78 15.70
C SER A 253 -8.87 -6.56 15.53
N ILE A 254 -9.48 -6.42 14.35
CA ILE A 254 -10.48 -5.39 14.04
C ILE A 254 -11.72 -5.58 14.93
N SER A 255 -12.19 -6.82 15.07
CA SER A 255 -13.36 -7.16 15.89
C SER A 255 -13.08 -6.90 17.38
N GLU A 256 -11.91 -7.29 17.87
CA GLU A 256 -11.46 -7.02 19.25
C GLU A 256 -11.39 -5.51 19.52
N CYS A 257 -10.79 -4.74 18.61
CA CYS A 257 -10.71 -3.28 18.70
C CYS A 257 -12.11 -2.62 18.74
N LEU A 258 -13.03 -3.04 17.87
CA LEU A 258 -14.39 -2.50 17.85
C LEU A 258 -15.18 -2.88 19.10
N ASN A 259 -15.04 -4.13 19.57
CA ASN A 259 -15.67 -4.58 20.82
C ASN A 259 -15.18 -3.79 22.03
N GLU A 260 -13.87 -3.53 22.11
CA GLU A 260 -13.29 -2.69 23.15
C GLU A 260 -13.82 -1.25 23.07
N ALA A 261 -13.80 -0.66 21.87
CA ALA A 261 -14.25 0.71 21.65
C ALA A 261 -15.72 0.93 22.02
N ILE A 262 -16.60 -0.06 21.78
CA ILE A 262 -18.03 0.02 22.15
C ILE A 262 -18.21 0.25 23.66
N THR A 263 -17.31 -0.23 24.51
CA THR A 263 -17.47 -0.13 25.97
C THR A 263 -17.29 1.29 26.51
N PHE A 264 -16.60 2.18 25.78
CA PHE A 264 -16.27 3.53 26.26
C PHE A 264 -16.47 4.66 25.24
N SER A 265 -16.68 4.36 23.95
CA SER A 265 -16.82 5.37 22.90
C SER A 265 -18.27 5.66 22.56
N MET A 266 -18.59 6.95 22.39
CA MET A 266 -19.89 7.37 21.85
C MET A 266 -20.05 6.95 20.38
N PRO A 267 -21.29 6.67 19.90
CA PRO A 267 -21.53 6.18 18.54
C PRO A 267 -20.90 7.01 17.42
N TYR A 268 -20.82 8.34 17.56
CA TYR A 268 -20.12 9.21 16.61
C TYR A 268 -18.62 8.89 16.51
N ALA A 269 -17.93 8.76 17.66
CA ALA A 269 -16.52 8.39 17.70
C ALA A 269 -16.30 6.96 17.18
N LEU A 270 -17.25 6.06 17.47
CA LEU A 270 -17.25 4.70 16.94
C LEU A 270 -17.40 4.68 15.41
N ARG A 271 -18.27 5.52 14.83
CA ARG A 271 -18.38 5.69 13.36
C ARG A 271 -17.11 6.25 12.73
N ARG A 272 -16.40 7.16 13.42
CA ARG A 272 -15.09 7.64 12.98
C ARG A 272 -14.06 6.53 12.98
N LEU A 273 -13.96 5.77 14.08
CA LEU A 273 -13.06 4.62 14.18
C LEU A 273 -13.35 3.56 13.11
N PHE A 274 -14.63 3.25 12.88
CA PHE A 274 -15.07 2.33 11.84
C PHE A 274 -14.61 2.79 10.45
N ALA A 275 -14.76 4.07 10.13
CA ALA A 275 -14.24 4.62 8.87
C ALA A 275 -12.71 4.51 8.79
N THR A 276 -11.98 4.81 9.86
CA THR A 276 -10.51 4.65 9.93
C THR A 276 -10.09 3.21 9.66
N ILE A 277 -10.78 2.22 10.24
CA ILE A 277 -10.53 0.79 10.01
C ILE A 277 -10.74 0.42 8.55
N LEU A 278 -11.83 0.89 7.92
CA LEU A 278 -12.07 0.64 6.49
C LEU A 278 -10.95 1.18 5.59
N VAL A 279 -10.39 2.34 5.93
CA VAL A 279 -9.34 2.98 5.11
C VAL A 279 -7.97 2.36 5.34
N HIS A 280 -7.63 1.99 6.57
CA HIS A 280 -6.25 1.68 6.95
C HIS A 280 -5.99 0.22 7.31
N CYS A 281 -7.02 -0.58 7.55
CA CYS A 281 -6.87 -1.98 8.00
C CYS A 281 -7.38 -3.01 6.98
N GLU A 282 -7.86 -2.55 5.81
CA GLU A 282 -8.33 -3.40 4.69
C GLU A 282 -9.10 -4.67 5.12
N PRO A 283 -10.21 -4.52 5.87
CA PRO A 283 -10.96 -5.66 6.41
C PRO A 283 -11.39 -6.64 5.30
N THR A 284 -11.27 -7.92 5.62
CA THR A 284 -11.52 -9.02 4.69
C THR A 284 -12.99 -9.14 4.30
N ASP A 285 -13.91 -8.87 5.23
CA ASP A 285 -15.37 -8.90 5.00
C ASP A 285 -16.07 -7.67 5.60
N VAL A 286 -16.10 -6.59 4.82
CA VAL A 286 -16.75 -5.31 5.18
C VAL A 286 -18.24 -5.49 5.48
N ARG A 287 -18.94 -6.36 4.74
CA ARG A 287 -20.39 -6.57 4.86
C ARG A 287 -20.72 -7.19 6.20
N LYS A 288 -20.00 -8.24 6.57
CA LYS A 288 -20.12 -8.89 7.87
C LYS A 288 -19.78 -7.91 8.99
N LEU A 289 -18.69 -7.15 8.86
CA LEU A 289 -18.29 -6.15 9.85
C LEU A 289 -19.39 -5.09 10.06
N TRP A 290 -19.94 -4.54 8.99
CA TRP A 290 -21.08 -3.62 9.07
C TRP A 290 -22.27 -4.25 9.80
N ASN A 291 -22.69 -5.45 9.39
CA ASN A 291 -23.85 -6.12 9.99
C ASN A 291 -23.65 -6.40 11.48
N SER A 292 -22.45 -6.77 11.89
CA SER A 292 -22.12 -7.06 13.30
C SER A 292 -22.12 -5.81 14.18
N TYR A 293 -21.70 -4.66 13.66
CA TYR A 293 -21.49 -3.44 14.45
C TYR A 293 -22.53 -2.34 14.20
N PHE A 294 -23.47 -2.53 13.25
CA PHE A 294 -24.47 -1.53 12.88
C PHE A 294 -25.28 -1.01 14.08
N ASP A 295 -25.66 -1.90 15.00
CA ASP A 295 -26.50 -1.52 16.13
C ASP A 295 -25.80 -0.54 17.08
N ALA A 296 -24.52 -0.75 17.34
CA ALA A 296 -23.69 0.16 18.14
C ALA A 296 -23.37 1.46 17.39
N LEU A 297 -23.08 1.36 16.09
CA LEU A 297 -22.80 2.52 15.23
C LEU A 297 -23.99 3.47 15.07
N SER A 298 -25.22 2.99 15.30
CA SER A 298 -26.46 3.75 15.04
C SER A 298 -27.25 4.10 16.31
N GLU A 299 -26.69 3.80 17.49
CA GLU A 299 -27.40 3.90 18.77
C GLU A 299 -27.95 5.31 19.06
N ASP A 300 -27.16 6.36 18.79
CA ASP A 300 -27.56 7.75 18.96
C ASP A 300 -28.73 8.15 18.05
N PHE A 301 -28.73 7.66 16.81
CA PHE A 301 -29.81 7.88 15.85
C PHE A 301 -31.09 7.11 16.18
N LYS A 302 -31.00 6.02 16.96
CA LYS A 302 -32.17 5.30 17.50
C LYS A 302 -32.83 6.08 18.64
N ARG A 303 -32.03 6.76 19.48
CA ARG A 303 -32.52 7.58 20.60
C ARG A 303 -33.15 8.90 20.14
N GLY A 304 -32.60 9.49 19.08
CA GLY A 304 -33.01 10.79 18.54
C GLY A 304 -34.24 10.79 17.62
N ASN A 305 -35.32 10.05 17.94
CA ASN A 305 -36.64 10.28 17.33
C ASN A 305 -37.23 11.61 17.85
N PHE A 306 -36.53 12.72 17.56
CA PHE A 306 -37.08 14.05 17.62
C PHE A 306 -38.27 14.07 16.66
N LYS A 307 -39.46 14.30 17.21
CA LYS A 307 -40.65 14.63 16.44
C LYS A 307 -40.31 15.86 15.60
N CYS A 308 -39.92 15.67 14.33
CA CYS A 308 -39.77 16.79 13.42
C CYS A 308 -41.12 17.52 13.34
N ARG A 309 -41.15 18.75 13.86
CA ARG A 309 -42.29 19.66 13.71
C ARG A 309 -42.37 20.01 12.22
N GLY A 310 -43.22 19.29 11.48
CA GLY A 310 -43.42 19.48 10.04
C GLY A 310 -43.11 18.24 9.20
N GLY A 311 -43.99 17.23 9.30
CA GLY A 311 -44.35 16.24 8.28
C GLY A 311 -43.43 15.94 7.08
N LYS A 312 -42.13 15.73 7.27
CA LYS A 312 -41.26 15.14 6.24
C LYS A 312 -40.79 13.76 6.70
N LEU A 313 -40.95 12.78 5.81
CA LEU A 313 -40.59 11.38 5.98
C LEU A 313 -39.18 11.28 6.60
N GLY A 314 -39.10 10.80 7.84
CA GLY A 314 -37.85 10.69 8.57
C GLY A 314 -36.84 9.84 7.81
N GLU A 315 -35.61 10.33 7.64
CA GLU A 315 -34.55 9.52 7.05
C GLU A 315 -34.33 8.26 7.88
N SER A 316 -34.25 7.11 7.21
CA SER A 316 -33.95 5.82 7.88
C SER A 316 -32.68 5.95 8.72
N ILE A 317 -32.67 5.34 9.90
CA ILE A 317 -31.49 5.25 10.79
C ILE A 317 -30.27 4.78 10.00
N GLN A 318 -30.45 3.81 9.12
CA GLN A 318 -29.40 3.31 8.24
C GLN A 318 -28.81 4.43 7.35
N ALA A 319 -29.66 5.28 6.78
CA ALA A 319 -29.22 6.38 5.94
C ALA A 319 -28.43 7.43 6.74
N LYS A 320 -28.87 7.75 7.97
CA LYS A 320 -28.14 8.66 8.87
C LYS A 320 -26.76 8.12 9.24
N THR A 321 -26.69 6.84 9.62
CA THR A 321 -25.43 6.14 9.93
C THR A 321 -24.47 6.15 8.73
N LEU A 322 -24.97 5.81 7.54
CA LEU A 322 -24.16 5.79 6.32
C LEU A 322 -23.70 7.18 5.89
N LYS A 323 -24.53 8.22 6.05
CA LYS A 323 -24.10 9.62 5.79
C LYS A 323 -22.97 10.06 6.73
N SER A 324 -23.06 9.71 8.01
CA SER A 324 -21.99 10.02 8.98
C SER A 324 -20.68 9.29 8.67
N ILE A 325 -20.75 8.00 8.28
CA ILE A 325 -19.56 7.25 7.85
C ILE A 325 -19.01 7.82 6.54
N LYS A 326 -19.89 8.16 5.59
CA LYS A 326 -19.52 8.77 4.31
C LYS A 326 -18.71 10.06 4.53
N PHE A 327 -19.14 10.93 5.46
CA PHE A 327 -18.41 12.16 5.81
C PHE A 327 -16.95 11.88 6.21
N PHE A 328 -16.70 10.88 7.07
CA PHE A 328 -15.34 10.51 7.46
C PHE A 328 -14.55 9.88 6.31
N LEU A 329 -15.16 9.02 5.49
CA LEU A 329 -14.50 8.43 4.33
C LEU A 329 -14.07 9.50 3.33
N GLU A 330 -14.96 10.47 3.05
CA GLU A 330 -14.67 11.59 2.14
C GLU A 330 -13.54 12.47 2.68
N SER A 331 -13.47 12.70 3.99
CA SER A 331 -12.33 13.41 4.60
C SER A 331 -10.98 12.69 4.44
N MET A 332 -11.00 11.37 4.22
CA MET A 332 -9.81 10.55 3.95
C MET A 332 -9.63 10.25 2.45
N GLY A 333 -10.37 10.94 1.57
CA GLY A 333 -10.25 10.78 0.12
C GLY A 333 -10.85 9.48 -0.43
N LYS A 334 -11.74 8.83 0.31
CA LYS A 334 -12.43 7.59 -0.09
C LYS A 334 -13.92 7.83 -0.30
N LYS A 335 -14.57 6.98 -1.09
CA LYS A 335 -16.01 7.02 -1.34
C LYS A 335 -16.69 5.86 -0.63
N LEU A 336 -17.95 6.05 -0.22
CA LEU A 336 -18.77 4.97 0.35
C LEU A 336 -18.91 3.77 -0.61
N THR A 337 -18.90 4.03 -1.92
CA THR A 337 -18.98 3.00 -2.99
C THR A 337 -17.72 2.16 -3.15
N ASP A 338 -16.60 2.57 -2.53
CA ASP A 338 -15.35 1.81 -2.59
C ASP A 338 -15.40 0.58 -1.69
N TYR A 339 -16.42 0.48 -0.83
CA TYR A 339 -16.60 -0.54 0.19
C TYR A 339 -17.94 -1.26 0.01
N ASP A 340 -18.00 -2.53 0.39
CA ASP A 340 -19.24 -3.32 0.37
C ASP A 340 -20.18 -2.94 1.54
N LEU A 341 -20.64 -1.68 1.55
CA LEU A 341 -21.62 -1.14 2.48
C LEU A 341 -23.01 -1.03 1.82
N PRO A 342 -24.11 -0.93 2.58
CA PRO A 342 -25.43 -0.74 1.99
C PRO A 342 -25.50 0.59 1.21
N GLN A 343 -26.19 0.58 0.08
CA GLN A 343 -26.32 1.77 -0.76
C GLN A 343 -27.34 2.76 -0.19
N LEU A 344 -27.01 4.05 -0.23
CA LEU A 344 -27.97 5.12 0.05
C LEU A 344 -29.00 5.19 -1.08
N SER A 345 -30.29 5.07 -0.75
CA SER A 345 -31.37 5.16 -1.73
C SER A 345 -31.39 6.54 -2.41
N ARG A 346 -31.84 6.58 -3.68
CA ARG A 346 -31.78 7.76 -4.55
C ARG A 346 -32.54 8.97 -3.97
N GLN A 347 -33.55 8.74 -3.14
CA GLN A 347 -34.33 9.80 -2.46
C GLN A 347 -33.54 10.55 -1.37
N HIS A 348 -32.45 9.98 -0.84
CA HIS A 348 -31.60 10.60 0.19
C HIS A 348 -30.30 11.21 -0.36
N LYS A 349 -30.09 11.20 -1.68
CA LYS A 349 -28.90 11.77 -2.32
C LYS A 349 -28.93 13.29 -2.47
N ASP A 350 -30.14 13.90 -2.50
CA ASP A 350 -30.33 15.29 -2.98
C ASP A 350 -30.77 16.30 -1.92
N LYS A 351 -30.61 16.02 -0.63
CA LYS A 351 -30.71 17.06 0.40
C LYS A 351 -29.47 17.03 1.27
N SER A 352 -28.42 17.66 0.76
CA SER A 352 -27.45 18.32 1.63
C SER A 352 -28.20 19.35 2.46
N ASN A 353 -28.74 18.95 3.61
CA ASN A 353 -28.72 19.87 4.74
C ASN A 353 -27.23 20.02 5.05
N SER A 354 -26.62 21.02 4.43
CA SER A 354 -25.19 21.32 4.49
C SER A 354 -24.76 21.86 5.84
N ASP A 355 -25.71 22.06 6.75
CA ASP A 355 -25.44 22.64 8.04
C ASP A 355 -24.68 21.61 8.89
N PRO A 356 -23.44 21.93 9.30
CA PRO A 356 -22.70 21.13 10.26
C PRO A 356 -23.57 20.81 11.47
N ARG A 357 -23.33 19.66 12.10
CA ARG A 357 -24.12 19.21 13.25
C ARG A 357 -24.16 20.26 14.34
N GLU A 358 -23.09 21.03 14.52
CA GLU A 358 -22.99 22.14 15.45
C GLU A 358 -24.12 23.16 15.23
N ILE A 359 -24.45 23.48 13.97
CA ILE A 359 -25.55 24.38 13.63
C ILE A 359 -26.89 23.72 13.95
N GLN A 360 -27.05 22.44 13.64
CA GLN A 360 -28.30 21.72 13.91
C GLN A 360 -28.56 21.53 15.41
N ASP A 361 -27.51 21.27 16.18
CA ASP A 361 -27.55 21.11 17.63
C ASP A 361 -27.86 22.47 18.30
N GLU A 362 -27.26 23.57 17.84
CA GLU A 362 -27.59 24.94 18.30
C GLU A 362 -29.03 25.34 17.95
N MET A 363 -29.51 25.03 16.73
CA MET A 363 -30.90 25.28 16.33
C MET A 363 -31.93 24.42 17.09
N ALA A 364 -31.49 23.33 17.71
CA ALA A 364 -32.34 22.43 18.49
C ALA A 364 -32.42 22.81 19.98
N VAL A 365 -31.66 23.83 20.43
CA VAL A 365 -31.72 24.32 21.80
C VAL A 365 -33.10 24.92 22.09
N GLU A 366 -33.78 24.40 23.11
CA GLU A 366 -35.05 24.95 23.58
C GLU A 366 -34.79 26.29 24.29
N ILE A 367 -35.34 27.37 23.74
CA ILE A 367 -35.24 28.72 24.31
C ILE A 367 -36.23 28.85 25.47
N PRO A 368 -35.80 29.14 26.70
CA PRO A 368 -36.70 29.34 27.84
C PRO A 368 -37.67 30.52 27.60
N GLU A 369 -38.90 30.41 28.13
CA GLU A 369 -39.88 31.51 28.03
C GLU A 369 -39.39 32.80 28.71
N ASP A 370 -38.59 32.68 29.77
CA ASP A 370 -37.97 33.82 30.46
C ASP A 370 -37.02 34.61 29.55
N ASP A 371 -36.26 33.91 28.70
CA ASP A 371 -35.32 34.53 27.75
C ASP A 371 -36.06 35.18 26.57
N THR A 372 -37.22 34.65 26.20
CA THR A 372 -38.12 35.25 25.20
C THR A 372 -38.76 36.53 25.74
N ASN A 373 -39.09 36.56 27.04
CA ASN A 373 -39.67 37.74 27.69
C ASN A 373 -38.64 38.76 28.21
N ALA A 374 -37.34 38.44 28.13
CA ALA A 374 -36.27 39.27 28.65
C ALA A 374 -36.21 40.68 28.02
N GLU A 375 -36.67 40.83 26.77
CA GLU A 375 -36.78 42.13 26.08
C GLU A 375 -37.57 43.15 26.91
N LYS A 376 -38.67 42.74 27.54
CA LYS A 376 -39.56 43.64 28.27
C LYS A 376 -38.92 44.27 29.51
N ASN A 377 -37.84 43.67 30.01
CA ASN A 377 -37.18 44.05 31.26
C ASN A 377 -35.77 44.61 31.04
N LEU A 378 -35.39 44.91 29.79
CA LEU A 378 -34.10 45.54 29.52
C LEU A 378 -34.08 46.98 30.04
N ASN A 379 -32.96 47.37 30.63
CA ASN A 379 -32.76 48.76 31.03
C ASN A 379 -32.55 49.67 29.79
N PRO A 380 -32.62 51.01 29.92
CA PRO A 380 -32.57 51.90 28.77
C PRO A 380 -31.30 51.75 27.88
N GLU A 381 -30.14 51.50 28.49
CA GLU A 381 -28.88 51.32 27.74
C GLU A 381 -28.84 49.98 27.02
N GLN A 382 -29.31 48.91 27.67
CA GLN A 382 -29.46 47.58 27.09
C GLN A 382 -30.49 47.58 25.94
N GLN A 383 -31.62 48.27 26.10
CA GLN A 383 -32.65 48.39 25.05
C GLN A 383 -32.11 49.10 23.81
N LYS A 384 -31.28 50.12 24.01
CA LYS A 384 -30.62 50.84 22.91
C LYS A 384 -29.64 49.93 22.15
N ALA A 385 -28.85 49.14 22.86
CA ALA A 385 -27.95 48.16 22.25
C ALA A 385 -28.72 47.04 21.54
N PHE A 386 -29.75 46.48 22.19
CA PHE A 386 -30.62 45.43 21.66
C PHE A 386 -31.24 45.86 20.33
N SER A 387 -31.90 47.02 20.30
CA SER A 387 -32.58 47.53 19.10
C SER A 387 -31.60 47.75 17.95
N ALA A 388 -30.47 48.40 18.22
CA ALA A 388 -29.46 48.69 17.20
C ALA A 388 -28.87 47.42 16.56
N ILE A 389 -28.65 46.36 17.36
CA ILE A 389 -28.13 45.09 16.87
C ILE A 389 -29.21 44.32 16.11
N LEU A 390 -30.42 44.22 16.68
CA LEU A 390 -31.52 43.43 16.10
C LEU A 390 -32.01 44.03 14.77
N ASP A 391 -32.08 45.36 14.65
CA ASP A 391 -32.44 46.04 13.41
C ASP A 391 -31.42 45.73 12.29
N ARG A 392 -30.15 45.60 12.65
CA ARG A 392 -29.08 45.24 11.71
C ARG A 392 -29.23 43.79 11.21
N VAL A 393 -29.54 42.87 12.11
CA VAL A 393 -29.84 41.46 11.77
C VAL A 393 -31.08 41.36 10.87
N LYS A 394 -32.19 42.02 11.26
CA LYS A 394 -33.45 42.00 10.50
C LYS A 394 -33.33 42.64 9.11
N SER A 395 -32.49 43.66 8.97
CA SER A 395 -32.21 44.29 7.67
C SER A 395 -31.24 43.50 6.78
N GLY A 396 -30.75 42.34 7.23
CA GLY A 396 -29.83 41.49 6.45
C GLY A 396 -28.46 42.12 6.20
N ASN A 397 -28.12 43.18 6.95
CA ASN A 397 -26.86 43.89 6.78
C ASN A 397 -25.81 43.37 7.76
N GLY A 398 -24.59 43.11 7.30
CA GLY A 398 -23.48 42.77 8.20
C GLY A 398 -23.10 43.92 9.15
N GLY A 399 -22.58 43.57 10.33
CA GLY A 399 -22.06 44.50 11.32
C GLY A 399 -21.29 43.78 12.43
N VAL A 400 -20.33 44.46 13.06
CA VAL A 400 -19.59 43.98 14.23
C VAL A 400 -19.89 44.92 15.38
N PHE A 401 -20.40 44.38 16.50
CA PHE A 401 -20.77 45.15 17.68
C PHE A 401 -19.94 44.69 18.87
N PHE A 402 -19.44 45.64 19.66
CA PHE A 402 -18.75 45.37 20.91
C PHE A 402 -19.60 45.87 22.07
N VAL A 403 -20.11 44.95 22.89
CA VAL A 403 -20.92 45.28 24.07
C VAL A 403 -19.99 45.32 25.29
N ASP A 404 -19.64 46.52 25.72
CA ASP A 404 -18.79 46.73 26.89
C ASP A 404 -19.60 47.22 28.10
N GLY A 405 -19.14 46.86 29.29
CA GLY A 405 -19.70 47.34 30.54
C GLY A 405 -19.02 46.72 31.76
N PRO A 406 -19.01 47.37 32.94
CA PRO A 406 -18.51 46.80 34.18
C PRO A 406 -19.16 45.46 34.57
N GLY A 407 -18.53 44.68 35.45
CA GLY A 407 -19.14 43.48 36.02
C GLY A 407 -20.47 43.79 36.72
N GLY A 408 -21.48 42.93 36.57
CA GLY A 408 -22.81 43.12 37.19
C GLY A 408 -23.82 43.96 36.40
N THR A 409 -23.44 44.53 35.25
CA THR A 409 -24.33 45.36 34.39
C THR A 409 -25.31 44.58 33.51
N GLY A 410 -25.44 43.26 33.71
CA GLY A 410 -26.42 42.45 32.99
C GLY A 410 -26.10 42.15 31.51
N LYS A 411 -24.84 42.21 31.09
CA LYS A 411 -24.42 41.86 29.71
C LYS A 411 -24.93 40.48 29.26
N THR A 412 -24.84 39.47 30.12
CA THR A 412 -25.36 38.13 29.84
C THR A 412 -26.88 38.10 29.66
N TYR A 413 -27.60 38.92 30.42
CA TYR A 413 -29.06 39.05 30.30
C TYR A 413 -29.44 39.64 28.93
N LEU A 414 -28.71 40.66 28.49
CA LEU A 414 -28.84 41.24 27.16
C LEU A 414 -28.52 40.23 26.03
N TYR A 415 -27.49 39.38 26.20
CA TYR A 415 -27.18 38.32 25.21
C TYR A 415 -28.28 37.26 25.11
N ARG A 416 -28.86 36.84 26.23
CA ARG A 416 -29.99 35.89 26.23
C ARG A 416 -31.22 36.46 25.54
N ALA A 417 -31.55 37.74 25.79
CA ALA A 417 -32.63 38.43 25.10
C ALA A 417 -32.39 38.50 23.58
N MET A 418 -31.15 38.75 23.14
CA MET A 418 -30.81 38.76 21.71
C MET A 418 -30.95 37.36 21.09
N LEU A 419 -30.39 36.34 21.73
CA LEU A 419 -30.40 34.97 21.22
C LEU A 419 -31.81 34.37 21.14
N SER A 420 -32.77 34.84 21.92
CA SER A 420 -34.16 34.39 21.81
C SER A 420 -34.91 34.92 20.59
N HIS A 421 -34.34 35.90 19.88
CA HIS A 421 -34.98 36.62 18.76
C HIS A 421 -34.29 36.40 17.41
N VAL A 422 -33.22 35.60 17.36
CA VAL A 422 -32.42 35.27 16.16
C VAL A 422 -32.55 33.78 15.91
#